data_AF-A0A1V9BBV7-F1
#
_entry.id   AF-A0A1V9BBV7-F1
#
_cell.length_a   1.000
_cell.length_b   1.000
_cell.length_c   1.000
_cell.angle_alpha   90.00
_cell.angle_beta   90.00
_cell.angle_gamma   90.00
#
_symmetry.space_group_name_H-M   'P 1'
#
loop_
_entity.id
_entity.type
_entity.pdbx_description
1 polymer ?
#
loop_
_entity_poly.entity_id
_entity_poly.type
_entity_poly.pdbx_seq_one_letter_code
_entity_poly.pdbx_strand_id
1 'polypeptide(L)'
;MNFSSYQFTPLEQYIRELYEHLAIRSPHQLDMIDIAAKLNVWLHFADIRSTAIERNGAYSIIIDRRLSRQQQWQEFGHELGHVLRHAGNQMLLPPSLVQLQEAQATNFASHFCVPTFMLLELDLPHTEKEIVYVLSETFGVEPLFAKRRWNRFKEQWESYRFYEALFGHMQVAEPVVAASGRDAESDLSLLHEYAVAHDGSLFIDGRLTDEEQREIIRYLQQMDQRNS
;
A
#
# COMPACT_ATOMS: atom_id res chain seq x y z
N MET A 1 -8.71 -1.09 -17.73
CA MET A 1 -9.10 -2.29 -16.93
C MET A 1 -10.44 -2.00 -16.26
N ASN A 2 -11.32 -2.99 -16.01
CA ASN A 2 -12.58 -2.79 -15.29
C ASN A 2 -12.47 -3.33 -13.86
N PHE A 3 -12.70 -2.48 -12.87
CA PHE A 3 -12.57 -2.78 -11.44
C PHE A 3 -13.89 -2.72 -10.66
N SER A 4 -15.05 -2.70 -11.33
CA SER A 4 -16.36 -2.47 -10.70
C SER A 4 -16.76 -3.47 -9.61
N SER A 5 -16.08 -4.62 -9.50
CA SER A 5 -16.33 -5.63 -8.47
C SER A 5 -15.27 -5.67 -7.35
N TYR A 6 -14.35 -4.70 -7.29
CA TYR A 6 -13.28 -4.71 -6.31
C TYR A 6 -13.82 -4.55 -4.88
N GLN A 7 -13.40 -5.45 -3.97
CA GLN A 7 -13.76 -5.42 -2.55
C GLN A 7 -12.63 -4.82 -1.72
N PHE A 8 -12.94 -3.81 -0.91
CA PHE A 8 -11.95 -3.17 -0.05
C PHE A 8 -11.62 -4.04 1.16
N THR A 9 -10.32 -4.13 1.45
CA THR A 9 -9.85 -4.61 2.75
C THR A 9 -10.27 -3.64 3.86
N PRO A 10 -10.27 -4.06 5.14
CA PRO A 10 -10.53 -3.16 6.26
C PRO A 10 -9.62 -1.94 6.30
N LEU A 11 -8.35 -2.06 5.88
CA LEU A 11 -7.43 -0.93 5.81
C LEU A 11 -7.83 0.05 4.70
N GLU A 12 -8.16 -0.45 3.51
CA GLU A 12 -8.60 0.39 2.39
C GLU A 12 -9.91 1.11 2.70
N GLN A 13 -10.82 0.41 3.38
CA GLN A 13 -12.08 0.97 3.87
C GLN A 13 -11.83 2.10 4.88
N TYR A 14 -10.94 1.86 5.86
CA TYR A 14 -10.53 2.88 6.83
C TYR A 14 -9.90 4.10 6.15
N ILE A 15 -9.02 3.90 5.18
CA ILE A 15 -8.40 5.00 4.43
C ILE A 15 -9.46 5.81 3.68
N ARG A 16 -10.42 5.15 3.01
CA ARG A 16 -11.53 5.86 2.34
C ARG A 16 -12.31 6.71 3.34
N GLU A 17 -12.72 6.13 4.47
CA GLU A 17 -13.49 6.83 5.50
C GLU A 17 -12.72 8.02 6.10
N LEU A 18 -11.41 7.86 6.31
CA LEU A 18 -10.53 8.93 6.75
C LEU A 18 -10.55 10.09 5.74
N TYR A 19 -10.31 9.82 4.46
CA TYR A 19 -10.31 10.86 3.44
C TYR A 19 -11.70 11.51 3.25
N GLU A 20 -12.78 10.74 3.36
CA GLU A 20 -14.16 11.26 3.35
C GLU A 20 -14.41 12.22 4.52
N HIS A 21 -13.97 11.87 5.73
CA HIS A 21 -14.06 12.72 6.92
C HIS A 21 -13.27 14.02 6.75
N LEU A 22 -12.13 13.96 6.06
CA LEU A 22 -11.30 15.11 5.72
C LEU A 22 -11.81 15.91 4.51
N ALA A 23 -12.93 15.50 3.91
CA ALA A 23 -13.52 16.08 2.69
C ALA A 23 -12.56 16.10 1.48
N ILE A 24 -11.70 15.09 1.38
CA ILE A 24 -10.74 14.91 0.29
C ILE A 24 -11.26 13.76 -0.58
N ARG A 25 -11.48 14.04 -1.87
CA ARG A 25 -12.08 13.07 -2.81
C ARG A 25 -11.23 12.83 -4.06
N SER A 26 -10.22 13.66 -4.32
CA SER A 26 -9.39 13.56 -5.52
C SER A 26 -7.90 13.77 -5.22
N PRO A 27 -7.00 13.21 -6.06
CA PRO A 27 -5.54 13.27 -5.80
C PRO A 27 -4.98 14.70 -5.69
N HIS A 28 -5.53 15.66 -6.44
CA HIS A 28 -5.08 17.06 -6.42
C HIS A 28 -5.32 17.77 -5.07
N GLN A 29 -6.13 17.20 -4.20
CA GLN A 29 -6.40 17.71 -2.86
C GLN A 29 -5.45 17.12 -1.80
N LEU A 30 -4.57 16.18 -2.18
CA LEU A 30 -3.62 15.57 -1.26
C LEU A 30 -2.55 16.60 -0.87
N ASP A 31 -2.62 17.05 0.37
CA ASP A 31 -1.65 17.99 0.93
C ASP A 31 -1.42 17.67 2.42
N MET A 32 -0.15 17.44 2.78
CA MET A 32 0.22 17.06 4.14
C MET A 32 -0.10 18.15 5.18
N ILE A 33 -0.06 19.42 4.79
CA ILE A 33 -0.29 20.55 5.71
C ILE A 33 -1.79 20.64 6.02
N ASP A 34 -2.64 20.59 5.01
CA ASP A 34 -4.11 20.59 5.16
C ASP A 34 -4.58 19.37 5.95
N ILE A 35 -4.06 18.17 5.64
CA ILE A 35 -4.42 16.95 6.36
C ILE A 35 -4.00 17.03 7.82
N ALA A 36 -2.76 17.46 8.12
CA ALA A 36 -2.29 17.60 9.49
C ALA A 36 -3.15 18.60 10.28
N ALA A 37 -3.51 19.74 9.68
CA ALA A 37 -4.37 20.74 10.29
C ALA A 37 -5.76 20.19 10.62
N LYS A 38 -6.40 19.48 9.68
CA LYS A 38 -7.72 18.85 9.88
C LYS A 38 -7.72 17.77 10.95
N LEU A 39 -6.58 17.08 11.13
CA LEU A 39 -6.39 16.06 12.16
C LEU A 39 -5.89 16.63 13.50
N ASN A 40 -5.72 17.95 13.61
CA ASN A 40 -5.15 18.60 14.79
C ASN A 40 -3.76 18.04 15.18
N VAL A 41 -2.94 17.75 14.16
CA VAL A 41 -1.55 17.30 14.29
C VAL A 41 -0.62 18.45 13.93
N TRP A 42 0.34 18.75 14.80
CA TRP A 42 1.34 19.79 14.53
C TRP A 42 2.37 19.28 13.53
N LEU A 43 2.50 19.95 12.40
CA LEU A 43 3.48 19.58 11.37
C LEU A 43 4.70 20.50 11.42
N HIS A 44 5.88 19.90 11.53
CA HIS A 44 7.15 20.60 11.56
C HIS A 44 8.10 20.07 10.49
N PHE A 45 9.02 20.92 10.02
CA PHE A 45 10.08 20.55 9.09
C PHE A 45 11.43 20.89 9.71
N ALA A 46 12.30 19.89 9.86
CA ALA A 46 13.61 20.04 10.49
C ALA A 46 14.64 19.12 9.85
N ASP A 47 15.93 19.37 10.10
CA ASP A 47 17.03 18.60 9.49
C ASP A 47 17.37 17.36 10.36
N ILE A 48 16.33 16.65 10.78
CA ILE A 48 16.38 15.40 11.55
C ILE A 48 15.51 14.36 10.86
N ARG A 49 15.75 13.08 11.15
CA ARG A 49 14.91 11.98 10.63
C ARG A 49 13.44 12.23 10.99
N SER A 50 12.54 11.97 10.03
CA SER A 50 11.11 12.10 10.25
C SER A 50 10.67 11.25 11.44
N THR A 51 9.73 11.78 12.24
CA THR A 51 9.25 11.11 13.44
C THR A 51 7.95 11.72 13.93
N ALA A 52 7.05 10.87 14.44
CA ALA A 52 5.89 11.26 15.22
C ALA A 52 6.22 11.32 16.72
N ILE A 53 5.72 12.36 17.39
CA ILE A 53 5.89 12.60 18.82
C ILE A 53 4.52 12.88 19.42
N GLU A 54 4.21 12.23 20.53
CA GLU A 54 3.07 12.55 21.38
C GLU A 54 3.56 13.25 22.64
N ARG A 55 2.93 14.37 22.99
CA ARG A 55 3.19 15.09 24.23
C ARG A 55 1.90 15.65 24.82
N ASN A 56 1.54 15.18 26.00
CA ASN A 56 0.37 15.65 26.75
C ASN A 56 -0.95 15.55 25.96
N GLY A 57 -1.12 14.49 25.17
CA GLY A 57 -2.28 14.27 24.30
C GLY A 57 -2.25 15.07 22.99
N ALA A 58 -1.20 15.85 22.72
CA ALA A 58 -1.01 16.53 21.45
C ALA A 58 0.01 15.78 20.59
N TYR A 59 -0.36 15.49 19.34
CA TYR A 59 0.51 14.83 18.37
C TYR A 59 1.24 15.86 17.51
N SER A 60 2.51 15.61 17.26
CA SER A 60 3.36 16.37 16.35
C SER A 60 4.07 15.41 15.40
N ILE A 61 4.12 15.75 14.12
CA ILE A 61 4.93 15.06 13.13
C ILE A 61 6.04 16.01 12.70
N ILE A 62 7.28 15.52 12.78
CA ILE A 62 8.45 16.20 12.23
C ILE A 62 8.81 15.48 10.93
N ILE A 63 8.95 16.22 9.85
CA ILE A 63 9.39 15.72 8.55
C ILE A 63 10.82 16.19 8.29
N ASP A 64 11.66 15.29 7.79
CA ASP A 64 13.02 15.64 7.38
C ASP A 64 12.99 16.59 6.17
N ARG A 65 13.36 17.84 6.41
CA ARG A 65 13.33 18.91 5.40
C ARG A 65 14.31 18.68 4.25
N ARG A 66 15.32 17.83 4.44
CA ARG A 66 16.34 17.52 3.43
C ARG A 66 15.83 16.56 2.35
N LEU A 67 14.71 15.89 2.61
CA LEU A 67 14.08 14.96 1.67
C LEU A 67 13.37 15.69 0.53
N SER A 68 13.19 14.99 -0.60
CA SER A 68 12.38 15.49 -1.70
C SER A 68 10.91 15.63 -1.28
N ARG A 69 10.10 16.42 -2.01
CA ARG A 69 8.66 16.55 -1.71
C ARG A 69 7.93 15.21 -1.72
N GLN A 70 8.30 14.32 -2.66
CA GLN A 70 7.71 12.99 -2.76
C GLN A 70 8.07 12.12 -1.54
N GLN A 71 9.31 12.20 -1.07
CA GLN A 71 9.76 11.49 0.13
C GLN A 71 9.10 12.06 1.38
N GLN A 72 9.01 13.38 1.52
CA GLN A 72 8.30 14.04 2.62
C GLN A 72 6.84 13.59 2.70
N TRP A 73 6.16 13.41 1.56
CA TRP A 73 4.79 12.90 1.52
C TRP A 73 4.68 11.46 2.01
N GLN A 74 5.58 10.58 1.56
CA GLN A 74 5.62 9.18 1.99
C GLN A 74 5.94 9.04 3.48
N GLU A 75 6.89 9.81 3.98
CA GLU A 75 7.26 9.85 5.40
C GLU A 75 6.12 10.40 6.25
N PHE A 76 5.43 11.45 5.79
CA PHE A 76 4.23 11.94 6.45
C PHE A 76 3.16 10.85 6.55
N GLY A 77 2.91 10.09 5.48
CA GLY A 77 1.99 8.96 5.52
C GLY A 77 2.40 7.88 6.53
N HIS A 78 3.70 7.59 6.65
CA HIS A 78 4.24 6.64 7.63
C HIS A 78 4.06 7.13 9.07
N GLU A 79 4.50 8.35 9.37
CA GLU A 79 4.39 8.95 10.70
C GLU A 79 2.93 9.16 11.12
N LEU A 80 2.05 9.51 10.18
CA LEU A 80 0.62 9.60 10.45
C LEU A 80 0.02 8.23 10.79
N GLY A 81 0.53 7.15 10.18
CA GLY A 81 0.18 5.78 10.54
C GLY A 81 0.48 5.48 12.01
N HIS A 82 1.64 5.91 12.51
CA HIS A 82 1.97 5.81 13.93
C HIS A 82 0.98 6.61 14.80
N VAL A 83 0.72 7.87 14.44
CA VAL A 83 -0.21 8.74 15.20
C VAL A 83 -1.62 8.14 15.30
N LEU A 84 -2.18 7.64 14.19
CA LEU A 84 -3.58 7.22 14.14
C LEU A 84 -3.82 5.80 14.66
N ARG A 85 -2.81 4.93 14.61
CA ARG A 85 -3.00 3.48 14.87
C ARG A 85 -2.26 2.97 16.10
N HIS A 86 -1.30 3.72 16.62
CA HIS A 86 -0.43 3.25 17.69
C HIS A 86 -0.40 4.23 18.86
N ALA A 87 -0.53 3.68 20.07
CA ALA A 87 -0.31 4.39 21.33
C ALA A 87 0.78 3.64 22.11
N GLY A 88 1.75 4.37 22.66
CA GLY A 88 2.79 3.81 23.53
C GLY A 88 4.21 4.21 23.12
N ASN A 89 5.12 4.20 24.09
CA ASN A 89 6.52 4.48 23.87
C ASN A 89 7.22 3.24 23.29
N GLN A 90 7.61 3.28 22.01
CA GLN A 90 8.30 2.18 21.32
C GLN A 90 9.56 1.70 22.06
N MET A 91 10.24 2.55 22.83
CA MET A 91 11.43 2.19 23.62
C MET A 91 11.14 1.20 24.76
N LEU A 92 9.87 1.04 25.14
CA LEU A 92 9.41 0.13 26.19
C LEU A 92 8.78 -1.15 25.61
N LEU A 93 8.66 -1.25 24.29
CA LEU A 93 8.00 -2.38 23.63
C LEU A 93 9.01 -3.49 23.29
N PRO A 94 8.59 -4.77 23.32
CA PRO A 94 9.39 -5.87 22.81
C PRO A 94 9.78 -5.63 21.33
N PRO A 95 10.99 -6.04 20.88
CA PRO A 95 11.44 -5.80 19.51
C PRO A 95 10.50 -6.31 18.42
N SER A 96 9.85 -7.45 18.65
CA SER A 96 8.87 -8.02 17.71
C SER A 96 7.62 -7.14 17.54
N LEU A 97 7.19 -6.48 18.61
CA LEU A 97 6.03 -5.60 18.57
C LEU A 97 6.37 -4.27 17.88
N VAL A 98 7.60 -3.78 18.05
CA VAL A 98 8.11 -2.64 17.26
C VAL A 98 8.12 -2.97 15.78
N GLN A 99 8.67 -4.14 15.39
CA GLN A 99 8.68 -4.57 13.99
C GLN A 99 7.27 -4.67 13.39
N LEU A 100 6.30 -5.17 14.16
CA LEU A 100 4.91 -5.22 13.75
C LEU A 100 4.32 -3.82 13.52
N GLN A 101 4.58 -2.86 14.42
CA GLN A 101 4.11 -1.48 14.27
C GLN A 101 4.73 -0.81 13.03
N GLU A 102 6.02 -0.99 12.79
CA GLU A 102 6.70 -0.46 11.59
C GLU A 102 6.14 -1.04 10.29
N ALA A 103 5.85 -2.34 10.27
CA ALA A 103 5.20 -3.00 9.13
C ALA A 103 3.77 -2.47 8.91
N GLN A 104 3.02 -2.25 10.00
CA GLN A 104 1.68 -1.69 9.95
C GLN A 104 1.68 -0.23 9.46
N ALA A 105 2.61 0.61 9.93
CA ALA A 105 2.79 1.98 9.49
C ALA A 105 3.22 2.05 8.02
N THR A 106 4.11 1.17 7.57
CA THR A 106 4.53 1.06 6.16
C THR A 106 3.36 0.67 5.25
N ASN A 107 2.55 -0.29 5.69
CA ASN A 107 1.35 -0.70 4.97
C ASN A 107 0.33 0.45 4.91
N PHE A 108 0.09 1.11 6.05
CA PHE A 108 -0.77 2.28 6.13
C PHE A 108 -0.30 3.37 5.15
N ALA A 109 0.98 3.75 5.17
CA ALA A 109 1.54 4.77 4.29
C ALA A 109 1.31 4.44 2.82
N SER A 110 1.46 3.17 2.43
CA SER A 110 1.23 2.71 1.06
C SER A 110 -0.21 2.97 0.60
N HIS A 111 -1.20 2.61 1.41
CA HIS A 111 -2.61 2.85 1.09
C HIS A 111 -3.01 4.31 1.30
N PHE A 112 -2.38 5.03 2.22
CA PHE A 112 -2.68 6.43 2.49
C PHE A 112 -2.15 7.35 1.37
N CYS A 113 -0.92 7.15 0.92
CA CYS A 113 -0.31 7.99 -0.11
C CYS A 113 -0.85 7.67 -1.51
N VAL A 114 -1.28 6.43 -1.75
CA VAL A 114 -1.93 6.00 -3.00
C VAL A 114 -3.21 5.22 -2.66
N PRO A 115 -4.31 5.94 -2.36
CA PRO A 115 -5.57 5.33 -1.95
C PRO A 115 -6.19 4.48 -3.03
N THR A 116 -6.63 3.26 -2.67
CA THR A 116 -7.24 2.33 -3.62
C THR A 116 -8.46 2.96 -4.29
N PHE A 117 -9.33 3.63 -3.54
CA PHE A 117 -10.52 4.25 -4.12
C PHE A 117 -10.19 5.30 -5.20
N MET A 118 -9.13 6.10 -5.02
CA MET A 118 -8.68 7.04 -6.04
C MET A 118 -7.97 6.35 -7.20
N LEU A 119 -7.16 5.31 -6.92
CA LEU A 119 -6.48 4.52 -7.94
C LEU A 119 -7.47 3.89 -8.91
N LEU A 120 -8.58 3.36 -8.40
CA LEU A 120 -9.64 2.73 -9.19
C LEU A 120 -10.38 3.71 -10.13
N GLU A 121 -10.30 5.01 -9.88
CA GLU A 121 -10.90 6.06 -10.71
C GLU A 121 -9.98 6.53 -11.84
N LEU A 122 -8.72 6.10 -11.86
CA LEU A 122 -7.76 6.50 -12.89
C LEU A 122 -7.98 5.73 -14.19
N ASP A 123 -7.81 6.44 -15.31
CA ASP A 123 -7.65 5.81 -16.62
C ASP A 123 -6.22 5.29 -16.76
N LEU A 124 -6.03 4.01 -16.45
CA LEU A 124 -4.70 3.40 -16.41
C LEU A 124 -4.23 2.96 -17.81
N PRO A 125 -2.98 3.29 -18.19
CA PRO A 125 -2.39 2.88 -19.45
C PRO A 125 -2.11 1.36 -19.49
N HIS A 126 -1.61 0.86 -20.61
CA HIS A 126 -1.48 -0.57 -20.85
C HIS A 126 -0.20 -1.17 -20.28
N THR A 127 0.88 -0.40 -20.16
CA THR A 127 2.17 -0.92 -19.67
C THR A 127 2.39 -0.58 -18.21
N GLU A 128 3.04 -1.50 -17.47
CA GLU A 128 3.36 -1.30 -16.06
C GLU A 128 4.20 -0.02 -15.84
N LYS A 129 5.15 0.26 -16.74
CA LYS A 129 6.01 1.44 -16.65
C LYS A 129 5.19 2.73 -16.71
N GLU A 130 4.25 2.83 -17.66
CA GLU A 130 3.38 3.99 -17.79
C GLU A 130 2.42 4.09 -16.59
N ILE A 131 1.91 2.96 -16.08
CA ILE A 131 1.06 2.95 -14.88
C ILE A 131 1.84 3.50 -13.69
N VAL A 132 3.06 3.01 -13.45
CA VAL A 132 3.91 3.48 -12.34
C VAL A 132 4.20 4.97 -12.47
N TYR A 133 4.47 5.46 -13.69
CA TYR A 133 4.67 6.88 -13.94
C TYR A 133 3.40 7.69 -13.61
N VAL A 134 2.23 7.28 -14.12
CA VAL A 134 0.94 7.94 -13.83
C VAL A 134 0.67 7.97 -12.34
N LEU A 135 0.88 6.87 -11.61
CA LEU A 135 0.69 6.82 -10.17
C LEU A 135 1.67 7.72 -9.41
N SER A 136 2.95 7.73 -9.81
CA SER A 136 3.97 8.57 -9.20
C SER A 136 3.63 10.05 -9.33
N GLU A 137 3.25 10.49 -10.53
CA GLU A 137 2.89 11.89 -10.81
C GLU A 137 1.56 12.28 -10.15
N THR A 138 0.54 11.42 -10.25
CA THR A 138 -0.81 11.72 -9.74
C THR A 138 -0.84 11.85 -8.21
N PHE A 139 -0.09 11.00 -7.52
CA PHE A 139 -0.10 10.94 -6.05
C PHE A 139 1.11 11.61 -5.40
N GLY A 140 2.03 12.17 -6.19
CA GLY A 140 3.22 12.85 -5.68
C GLY A 140 4.13 11.93 -4.85
N VAL A 141 4.29 10.67 -5.26
CA VAL A 141 5.15 9.68 -4.59
C VAL A 141 6.31 9.28 -5.50
N GLU A 142 7.38 8.72 -4.94
CA GLU A 142 8.50 8.25 -5.73
C GLU A 142 8.09 7.08 -6.65
N PRO A 143 8.69 6.96 -7.86
CA PRO A 143 8.37 5.88 -8.79
C PRO A 143 8.49 4.48 -8.19
N LEU A 144 9.47 4.28 -7.30
CA LEU A 144 9.67 3.00 -6.64
C LEU A 144 8.54 2.69 -5.64
N PHE A 145 8.04 3.71 -4.95
CA PHE A 145 6.89 3.59 -4.05
C PHE A 145 5.61 3.28 -4.83
N ALA A 146 5.38 4.01 -5.92
CA ALA A 146 4.27 3.76 -6.84
C ALA A 146 4.30 2.32 -7.41
N LYS A 147 5.47 1.83 -7.82
CA LYS A 147 5.66 0.45 -8.30
C LYS A 147 5.28 -0.58 -7.24
N ARG A 148 5.83 -0.47 -6.03
CA ARG A 148 5.49 -1.39 -4.92
C ARG A 148 4.00 -1.41 -4.64
N ARG A 149 3.39 -0.23 -4.62
CA ARG A 149 1.94 -0.08 -4.41
C ARG A 149 1.11 -0.73 -5.51
N TRP A 150 1.52 -0.54 -6.77
CA TRP A 150 0.86 -1.12 -7.94
C TRP A 150 0.94 -2.66 -7.93
N ASN A 151 2.12 -3.21 -7.66
CA ASN A 151 2.32 -4.66 -7.59
C ASN A 151 1.39 -5.29 -6.54
N ARG A 152 1.35 -4.69 -5.36
CA ARG A 152 0.44 -5.13 -4.29
C ARG A 152 -1.03 -5.06 -4.68
N PHE A 153 -1.44 -3.98 -5.35
CA PHE A 153 -2.81 -3.85 -5.85
C PHE A 153 -3.14 -4.96 -6.86
N LYS A 154 -2.22 -5.21 -7.80
CA LYS A 154 -2.36 -6.23 -8.83
C LYS A 154 -2.48 -7.63 -8.24
N GLU A 155 -1.59 -8.00 -7.32
CA GLU A 155 -1.63 -9.28 -6.61
C GLU A 155 -2.95 -9.49 -5.86
N GLN A 156 -3.42 -8.45 -5.16
CA GLN A 156 -4.69 -8.48 -4.45
C GLN A 156 -5.88 -8.64 -5.41
N TRP A 157 -5.85 -7.95 -6.54
CA TRP A 157 -6.89 -8.03 -7.56
C TRP A 157 -6.93 -9.40 -8.24
N GLU A 158 -5.77 -9.95 -8.62
CA GLU A 158 -5.64 -11.28 -9.21
C GLU A 158 -6.11 -12.36 -8.24
N SER A 159 -5.72 -12.25 -6.96
CA SER A 159 -6.18 -13.15 -5.90
C SER A 159 -7.70 -13.11 -5.75
N TYR A 160 -8.29 -11.91 -5.63
CA TYR A 160 -9.75 -11.76 -5.57
C TYR A 160 -10.45 -12.37 -6.78
N ARG A 161 -9.90 -12.13 -7.98
CA ARG A 161 -10.46 -12.66 -9.23
C ARG A 161 -10.42 -14.18 -9.31
N PHE A 162 -9.34 -14.78 -8.82
CA PHE A 162 -9.19 -16.23 -8.70
C PHE A 162 -10.22 -16.80 -7.73
N TYR A 163 -10.37 -16.22 -6.52
CA TYR A 163 -11.37 -16.66 -5.55
C TYR A 163 -12.79 -16.56 -6.11
N GLU A 164 -13.16 -15.44 -6.74
CA GLU A 164 -14.47 -15.28 -7.37
C GLU A 164 -14.76 -16.35 -8.44
N ALA A 165 -13.76 -16.70 -9.25
CA ALA A 165 -13.90 -17.77 -10.24
C ALA A 165 -14.10 -19.14 -9.58
N LEU A 166 -13.33 -19.44 -8.53
CA LEU A 166 -13.43 -20.68 -7.76
C LEU A 166 -14.81 -20.82 -7.09
N PHE A 167 -15.28 -19.77 -6.42
CA PHE A 167 -16.60 -19.73 -5.79
C PHE A 167 -17.73 -19.89 -6.83
N GLY A 168 -17.61 -19.25 -7.99
CA GLY A 168 -18.53 -19.44 -9.10
C GLY A 168 -18.60 -20.89 -9.58
N HIS A 169 -17.46 -21.59 -9.64
CA HIS A 169 -17.41 -23.01 -9.98
C HIS A 169 -17.99 -23.92 -8.88
N MET A 170 -17.78 -23.59 -7.60
CA MET A 170 -18.37 -24.34 -6.48
C MET A 170 -19.90 -24.21 -6.40
N GLN A 171 -20.46 -23.04 -6.73
CA GLN A 171 -21.93 -22.84 -6.70
C GLN A 171 -22.65 -23.52 -7.86
N VAL A 172 -21.97 -23.81 -8.99
CA VAL A 172 -22.53 -24.57 -10.12
C VAL A 172 -22.50 -26.09 -9.85
N ALA A 173 -21.79 -26.54 -8.82
CA ALA A 173 -21.51 -27.96 -8.57
C ALA A 173 -22.49 -28.70 -7.65
N GLU A 174 -23.63 -28.13 -7.25
CA GLU A 174 -24.73 -28.91 -6.64
C GLU A 174 -26.09 -28.57 -7.25
N PRO A 175 -26.99 -29.54 -7.54
CA PRO A 175 -27.04 -30.91 -6.98
C PRO A 175 -27.23 -32.04 -8.04
N VAL A 176 -26.41 -33.11 -8.01
CA VAL A 176 -26.87 -34.49 -8.26
C VAL A 176 -26.01 -35.46 -7.43
N VAL A 177 -26.70 -36.29 -6.66
CA VAL A 177 -26.19 -37.33 -5.78
C VAL A 177 -25.42 -38.44 -6.52
N ALA A 178 -24.42 -39.00 -5.81
CA ALA A 178 -23.78 -40.32 -5.95
C ALA A 178 -22.46 -40.43 -6.73
N ALA A 179 -21.41 -40.73 -5.94
CA ALA A 179 -20.29 -41.63 -6.21
C ALA A 179 -19.41 -41.38 -7.44
N SER A 180 -18.25 -40.74 -7.22
CA SER A 180 -16.91 -41.36 -7.36
C SER A 180 -15.85 -40.27 -7.19
N GLY A 181 -14.80 -40.59 -6.42
CA GLY A 181 -13.76 -39.65 -6.00
C GLY A 181 -13.05 -38.97 -7.17
N ARG A 182 -12.84 -37.66 -7.01
CA ARG A 182 -11.77 -36.90 -7.64
C ARG A 182 -11.09 -36.08 -6.55
N ASP A 183 -9.76 -36.12 -6.56
CA ASP A 183 -8.93 -36.05 -5.38
C ASP A 183 -8.69 -34.61 -4.89
N ALA A 184 -9.44 -34.21 -3.85
CA ALA A 184 -9.18 -33.00 -3.06
C ALA A 184 -7.79 -33.01 -2.37
N GLU A 185 -7.12 -34.16 -2.31
CA GLU A 185 -5.75 -34.30 -1.81
C GLU A 185 -4.70 -33.63 -2.71
N SER A 186 -4.95 -33.54 -4.02
CA SER A 186 -4.02 -32.94 -5.01
C SER A 186 -3.92 -31.41 -4.88
N ASP A 187 -5.01 -30.74 -4.50
CA ASP A 187 -5.04 -29.28 -4.40
C ASP A 187 -4.54 -28.81 -3.02
N LEU A 188 -4.74 -29.64 -1.99
CA LEU A 188 -4.16 -29.43 -0.66
C LEU A 188 -2.65 -29.69 -0.64
N SER A 189 -2.15 -30.62 -1.46
CA SER A 189 -0.70 -30.85 -1.57
C SER A 189 0.02 -29.67 -2.22
N LEU A 190 -0.57 -29.02 -3.22
CA LEU A 190 -0.01 -27.81 -3.84
C LEU A 190 0.04 -26.62 -2.87
N LEU A 191 -1.00 -26.43 -2.06
CA LEU A 191 -1.02 -25.39 -1.02
C LEU A 191 -0.03 -25.68 0.10
N HIS A 192 0.13 -26.96 0.47
CA HIS A 192 1.09 -27.40 1.47
C HIS A 192 2.54 -27.22 0.96
N GLU A 193 2.83 -27.62 -0.28
CA GLU A 193 4.14 -27.41 -0.90
C GLU A 193 4.49 -25.92 -1.02
N TYR A 194 3.53 -25.09 -1.41
CA TYR A 194 3.71 -23.63 -1.44
C TYR A 194 3.96 -23.05 -0.04
N ALA A 195 3.21 -23.47 0.98
CA ALA A 195 3.41 -23.01 2.36
C ALA A 195 4.75 -23.49 2.96
N VAL A 196 5.18 -24.71 2.64
CA VAL A 196 6.46 -25.30 3.10
C VAL A 196 7.65 -24.61 2.43
N ALA A 197 7.53 -24.26 1.15
CA ALA A 197 8.58 -23.53 0.41
C ALA A 197 8.74 -22.07 0.87
N HIS A 198 7.77 -21.51 1.61
CA HIS A 198 7.73 -20.10 2.02
C HIS A 198 7.49 -19.93 3.53
N ASP A 199 8.02 -20.86 4.33
CA ASP A 199 8.10 -20.83 5.81
C ASP A 199 6.76 -20.53 6.51
N GLY A 200 5.65 -21.00 5.92
CA GLY A 200 4.31 -20.87 6.47
C GLY A 200 3.65 -19.49 6.29
N SER A 201 4.26 -18.56 5.54
CA SER A 201 3.68 -17.25 5.25
C SER A 201 3.00 -17.21 3.88
N LEU A 202 1.70 -16.91 3.84
CA LEU A 202 0.92 -16.62 2.62
C LEU A 202 1.13 -15.18 2.10
N PHE A 203 2.02 -14.42 2.74
CA PHE A 203 2.40 -13.07 2.36
C PHE A 203 3.92 -13.00 2.29
N ILE A 204 4.45 -12.73 1.10
CA ILE A 204 5.87 -12.38 0.97
C ILE A 204 6.00 -10.87 0.88
N ASP A 205 6.78 -10.39 1.85
CA ASP A 205 7.27 -9.06 2.08
C ASP A 205 8.60 -8.81 1.30
N GLY A 206 8.96 -7.54 1.10
CA GLY A 206 10.36 -7.09 1.10
C GLY A 206 11.26 -7.22 -0.17
N ARG A 207 11.56 -6.03 -0.74
CA ARG A 207 12.83 -5.60 -1.43
C ARG A 207 13.00 -5.88 -2.93
N LEU A 208 12.81 -4.81 -3.72
CA LEU A 208 13.47 -4.66 -5.02
C LEU A 208 14.99 -4.62 -4.82
N THR A 209 15.71 -5.37 -5.63
CA THR A 209 17.18 -5.43 -5.62
C THR A 209 17.79 -4.08 -6.03
N ASP A 210 19.00 -3.79 -5.58
CA ASP A 210 19.73 -2.56 -5.96
C ASP A 210 19.90 -2.42 -7.49
N GLU A 211 19.92 -3.54 -8.20
CA GLU A 211 20.01 -3.61 -9.65
C GLU A 211 18.71 -3.13 -10.30
N GLU A 212 17.56 -3.64 -9.84
CA GLU A 212 16.24 -3.21 -10.31
C GLU A 212 15.97 -1.73 -10.01
N GLN A 213 16.47 -1.22 -8.88
CA GLN A 213 16.39 0.20 -8.55
C GLN A 213 17.22 1.07 -9.51
N ARG A 214 18.46 0.66 -9.80
CA ARG A 214 19.36 1.40 -10.71
C ARG A 214 18.86 1.38 -12.16
N GLU A 215 18.22 0.30 -12.59
CA GLU A 215 17.68 0.19 -13.94
C GLU A 215 16.48 1.12 -14.16
N ILE A 216 15.59 1.22 -13.16
CA ILE A 216 14.46 2.16 -13.18
C ILE A 216 14.96 3.61 -13.22
N ILE A 217 15.95 3.97 -12.39
CA ILE A 217 16.52 5.33 -12.37
C ILE A 217 17.19 5.68 -13.70
N ARG A 218 17.99 4.75 -14.27
CA ARG A 218 18.65 4.94 -15.56
C ARG A 218 17.64 5.18 -16.69
N TYR A 219 16.52 4.45 -16.67
CA TYR A 219 15.48 4.58 -17.69
C TYR A 219 14.74 5.92 -17.61
N LEU A 220 14.41 6.39 -16.40
CA LEU A 220 13.75 7.69 -16.19
C LEU A 220 14.64 8.87 -16.65
N GLN A 221 15.96 8.79 -16.40
CA GLN A 221 16.92 9.79 -16.86
C GLN A 221 17.06 9.85 -18.40
N GLN A 222 16.83 8.74 -19.10
CA GLN A 222 16.86 8.68 -20.56
C GLN A 222 15.60 9.28 -21.20
N MET A 223 14.47 9.27 -20.50
CA MET A 223 13.23 9.89 -20.98
C MET A 223 13.30 11.42 -20.91
N ASP A 224 13.92 11.97 -19.87
CA ASP A 224 14.12 13.42 -19.69
C ASP A 224 15.00 14.03 -20.80
N GLN A 225 16.00 13.27 -21.28
CA GLN A 225 16.88 13.68 -22.38
C GLN A 225 16.24 13.59 -23.77
N ARG A 226 15.09 12.91 -23.90
CA ARG A 226 14.35 12.79 -25.18
C ARG A 226 13.24 13.83 -25.32
N ASN A 227 12.89 14.50 -24.23
CA ASN A 227 11.87 15.54 -24.17
C ASN A 227 12.46 16.95 -23.99
N SER A 228 13.79 17.08 -24.11
CA SER A 228 14.54 18.35 -24.21
C SER A 228 15.05 18.56 -25.64
#